data_AF-A0A7V5ZJF2-F1
#
_entry.id   AF-A0A7V5ZJF2-F1
#
_cell.length_a   1.000
_cell.length_b   1.000
_cell.length_c   1.000
_cell.angle_alpha   90.00
_cell.angle_beta   90.00
_cell.angle_gamma   90.00
#
_symmetry.space_group_name_H-M   'P 1'
#
loop_
_entity.id
_entity.type
_entity.pdbx_description
1 polymer ?
#
loop_
_entity_poly.entity_id
_entity_poly.type
_entity_poly.pdbx_seq_one_letter_code
_entity_poly.pdbx_strand_id
1 'polypeptide(L)'
;MTKNGYAIVKVKVDLARKTVTCDPDPFKCYWEAGPANVRWTFPDLPREVAAVLIEWQRGNDPKYKNKPMFHAQGVAASLSGSHLGDIVTAGNVRERGKFKYAVTCVDGQGNVLASADPEGDNDDIPKP
;
A
#
# COMPACT_ATOMS: atom_id res chain seq x y z
N MET A 1 26.62 0.97 5.11
CA MET A 1 25.52 1.92 4.81
C MET A 1 24.26 1.12 4.55
N THR A 2 23.34 1.06 5.49
CA THR A 2 22.02 0.45 5.27
C THR A 2 21.27 1.31 4.26
N LYS A 3 21.17 0.88 3.00
CA LYS A 3 20.28 1.49 1.99
C LYS A 3 18.81 1.16 2.32
N ASN A 4 18.39 1.38 3.57
CA ASN A 4 17.04 1.09 4.05
C ASN A 4 16.12 2.28 3.72
N GLY A 5 15.81 2.43 2.44
CA GLY A 5 14.81 3.38 1.94
C GLY A 5 13.42 2.74 1.79
N TYR A 6 12.44 3.57 1.43
CA TYR A 6 11.09 3.14 1.06
C TYR A 6 10.89 3.25 -0.45
N ALA A 7 10.26 2.25 -1.06
CA ALA A 7 9.57 2.42 -2.32
C ALA A 7 8.35 3.30 -2.05
N ILE A 8 8.28 4.47 -2.69
CA ILE A 8 7.15 5.39 -2.49
C ILE A 8 6.07 5.02 -3.48
N VAL A 9 4.88 4.68 -2.98
CA VAL A 9 3.66 4.51 -3.77
C VAL A 9 2.74 5.70 -3.52
N LYS A 10 2.48 6.48 -4.55
CA LYS A 10 1.52 7.57 -4.54
C LYS A 10 0.14 7.02 -4.84
N VAL A 11 -0.80 7.23 -3.92
CA VAL A 11 -2.18 6.79 -4.08
C VAL A 11 -3.05 7.98 -4.45
N LYS A 12 -3.76 7.84 -5.57
CA LYS A 12 -4.78 8.79 -6.03
C LYS A 12 -6.16 8.17 -5.91
N VAL A 13 -7.13 8.96 -5.45
CA VAL A 13 -8.52 8.51 -5.26
C VAL A 13 -9.43 9.42 -6.07
N ASP A 14 -10.23 8.82 -6.96
CA ASP A 14 -11.27 9.49 -7.73
C ASP A 14 -12.62 8.91 -7.30
N LEU A 15 -13.32 9.63 -6.40
CA LEU A 15 -14.61 9.18 -5.87
C LEU A 15 -15.74 9.24 -6.89
N ALA A 16 -15.65 10.13 -7.88
CA ALA A 16 -16.66 10.21 -8.94
C ALA A 16 -16.65 8.94 -9.80
N ARG A 17 -15.45 8.39 -10.03
CA ARG A 17 -15.27 7.12 -10.74
C ARG A 17 -15.21 5.89 -9.82
N LYS A 18 -15.18 6.09 -8.51
CA LYS A 18 -14.97 5.05 -7.48
C LYS A 18 -13.69 4.24 -7.73
N THR A 19 -12.63 4.92 -8.16
CA THR A 19 -11.35 4.28 -8.50
C THR A 19 -10.23 4.74 -7.58
N VAL A 20 -9.32 3.82 -7.27
CA VAL A 20 -8.01 4.10 -6.67
C VAL A 20 -6.93 3.81 -7.71
N THR A 21 -5.85 4.60 -7.73
CA THR A 21 -4.67 4.35 -8.57
C THR A 21 -3.41 4.45 -7.73
N CYS A 22 -2.51 3.48 -7.91
CA CYS A 22 -1.20 3.44 -7.26
C CYS A 22 -0.10 3.71 -8.29
N ASP A 23 0.88 4.54 -7.92
CA ASP A 23 2.02 4.87 -8.77
C ASP A 23 3.33 4.87 -7.95
N PRO A 24 4.29 3.98 -8.24
CA PRO A 24 4.26 2.97 -9.28
C PRO A 24 3.36 1.77 -8.93
N ASP A 25 2.83 1.13 -9.97
CA ASP A 25 2.17 -0.18 -9.90
C ASP A 25 2.64 -1.04 -11.10
N PRO A 26 3.44 -2.10 -10.88
CA PRO A 26 3.89 -2.58 -9.58
C PRO A 26 4.98 -1.70 -8.97
N PHE A 27 5.01 -1.58 -7.63
CA PHE A 27 6.16 -1.03 -6.94
C PHE A 27 7.32 -2.05 -6.87
N LYS A 28 8.54 -1.60 -6.60
CA LYS A 28 9.73 -2.49 -6.51
C LYS A 28 10.49 -2.31 -5.21
N CYS A 29 10.74 -3.42 -4.52
CA CYS A 29 11.59 -3.49 -3.34
C CYS A 29 12.79 -4.43 -3.57
N TYR A 30 13.91 -4.09 -2.93
CA TYR A 30 15.16 -4.86 -2.94
C TYR A 30 15.70 -4.99 -1.50
N TRP A 31 15.58 -6.14 -0.82
CA TRP A 31 15.96 -6.21 0.61
C TRP A 31 17.46 -6.06 0.88
N GLU A 32 18.33 -6.39 -0.08
CA GLU A 32 19.79 -6.25 0.10
C GLU A 32 20.32 -4.93 -0.46
N ALA A 33 19.70 -4.41 -1.52
CA ALA A 33 20.17 -3.20 -2.22
C ALA A 33 19.36 -1.92 -1.94
N GLY A 34 18.15 -2.06 -1.37
CA GLY A 34 17.20 -0.97 -1.16
C GLY A 34 16.40 -0.58 -2.41
N PRO A 35 15.17 -0.04 -2.26
CA PRO A 35 14.44 0.14 -1.01
C PRO A 35 13.90 -1.19 -0.45
N ALA A 36 14.03 -1.41 0.86
CA ALA A 36 13.66 -2.68 1.49
C ALA A 36 12.22 -2.69 2.04
N ASN A 37 11.56 -1.53 2.09
CA ASN A 37 10.19 -1.37 2.56
C ASN A 37 9.41 -0.52 1.55
N VAL A 38 8.10 -0.43 1.74
CA VAL A 38 7.20 0.40 0.94
C VAL A 38 6.50 1.43 1.83
N ARG A 39 6.22 2.61 1.28
CA ARG A 39 5.47 3.69 1.92
C ARG A 39 4.38 4.16 0.98
N TRP A 40 3.14 4.15 1.45
CA TRP A 40 2.02 4.72 0.70
C TRP A 40 1.78 6.16 1.14
N THR A 41 1.59 7.02 0.16
CA THR A 41 1.39 8.46 0.34
C THR A 41 0.07 8.87 -0.31
N PHE A 42 -0.64 9.81 0.32
CA PHE A 42 -2.01 10.19 -0.04
C PHE A 42 -2.13 11.72 -0.14
N PRO A 43 -1.46 12.35 -1.12
CA PRO A 43 -1.31 13.82 -1.16
C PRO A 43 -2.65 14.56 -1.34
N ASP A 44 -3.58 13.96 -2.08
CA ASP A 44 -4.86 14.58 -2.46
C ASP A 44 -6.05 13.73 -2.02
N LEU A 45 -6.01 13.18 -0.80
CA LEU A 45 -7.08 12.30 -0.31
C LEU A 45 -8.40 13.08 -0.17
N PRO A 46 -9.50 12.63 -0.80
CA PRO A 46 -10.80 13.28 -0.66
C PRO A 46 -11.28 13.29 0.80
N ARG A 47 -11.92 14.39 1.21
CA ARG A 47 -12.39 14.61 2.60
C ARG A 47 -13.40 13.57 3.08
N GLU A 48 -14.09 12.93 2.14
CA GLU A 48 -15.08 11.89 2.41
C GLU A 48 -14.41 10.57 2.86
N VAL A 49 -13.12 10.37 2.55
CA VAL A 49 -12.35 9.20 2.98
C VAL A 49 -11.87 9.40 4.41
N ALA A 50 -12.42 8.60 5.33
CA ALA A 50 -12.07 8.62 6.75
C ALA A 50 -10.95 7.64 7.11
N ALA A 51 -10.71 6.60 6.31
CA ALA A 51 -9.59 5.69 6.51
C ALA A 51 -9.16 5.01 5.20
N VAL A 52 -7.90 4.57 5.17
CA VAL A 52 -7.36 3.73 4.11
C VAL A 52 -6.81 2.44 4.71
N LEU A 53 -7.21 1.32 4.13
CA LEU A 53 -6.75 -0.01 4.48
C LEU A 53 -5.82 -0.52 3.37
N ILE A 54 -4.66 -1.03 3.77
CA ILE A 54 -3.71 -1.72 2.89
C ILE A 54 -3.64 -3.17 3.35
N GLU A 55 -4.19 -4.06 2.54
CA GLU A 55 -4.32 -5.48 2.88
C GLU A 55 -3.61 -6.31 1.81
N TRP A 56 -2.51 -6.97 2.17
CA TRP A 56 -1.91 -7.93 1.26
C TRP A 56 -2.92 -9.02 0.93
N GLN A 57 -3.20 -9.27 -0.35
CA GLN A 57 -4.24 -10.22 -0.71
C GLN A 57 -3.79 -11.64 -0.38
N ARG A 58 -4.67 -12.39 0.29
CA ARG A 58 -4.67 -13.85 0.25
C ARG A 58 -5.10 -14.27 -1.15
N GLY A 59 -4.17 -14.18 -2.10
CA GLY A 59 -4.38 -14.76 -3.40
C GLY A 59 -4.66 -16.26 -3.25
N ASN A 60 -5.39 -16.83 -4.21
CA ASN A 60 -5.37 -18.29 -4.44
C ASN A 60 -3.99 -18.80 -4.87
N ASP A 61 -3.00 -17.92 -4.97
CA ASP A 61 -1.60 -18.27 -5.13
C ASP A 61 -1.17 -19.20 -3.98
N PRO A 62 -0.84 -20.47 -4.30
CA PRO A 62 -0.43 -21.45 -3.30
C PRO A 62 0.74 -20.98 -2.42
N LYS A 63 1.56 -20.05 -2.93
CA LYS A 63 2.69 -19.47 -2.22
C LYS A 63 2.30 -18.62 -1.00
N TYR A 64 1.13 -17.96 -1.05
CA TYR A 64 0.70 -17.00 -0.03
C TYR A 64 -0.45 -17.50 0.85
N LYS A 65 -1.04 -18.66 0.51
CA LYS A 65 -2.21 -19.25 1.18
C LYS A 65 -2.07 -19.42 2.71
N ASN A 66 -0.84 -19.59 3.22
CA ASN A 66 -0.57 -19.90 4.63
C ASN A 66 0.30 -18.87 5.38
N LYS A 67 0.58 -17.70 4.78
CA LYS A 67 1.40 -16.67 5.45
C LYS A 67 0.52 -15.68 6.23
N PRO A 68 0.94 -15.24 7.43
CA PRO A 68 0.23 -14.18 8.15
C PRO A 68 0.22 -12.92 7.27
N MET A 69 -0.96 -12.35 7.04
CA MET A 69 -1.07 -11.16 6.22
C MET A 69 -0.55 -9.97 7.03
N PHE A 70 0.37 -9.20 6.45
CA PHE A 70 0.63 -7.88 6.97
C PHE A 70 -0.62 -7.03 6.69
N HIS A 71 -1.22 -6.48 7.73
CA HIS A 71 -2.29 -5.49 7.58
C HIS A 71 -1.70 -4.16 7.98
N ALA A 72 -1.87 -3.15 7.13
CA ALA A 72 -1.58 -1.79 7.50
C ALA A 72 -2.86 -0.96 7.40
N GLN A 73 -3.10 -0.18 8.44
CA GLN A 73 -4.25 0.69 8.54
C GLN A 73 -3.74 2.11 8.80
N GLY A 74 -4.23 3.06 8.00
CA GLY A 74 -4.12 4.49 8.30
C GLY A 74 -5.51 5.07 8.50
N VAL A 75 -5.67 5.80 9.60
CA VAL A 75 -6.92 6.50 9.92
C VAL A 75 -6.74 7.98 9.59
N ALA A 76 -7.67 8.56 8.84
CA ALA A 76 -7.75 10.01 8.66
C ALA A 76 -8.27 10.60 9.98
N ALA A 77 -7.56 11.55 10.58
CA ALA A 77 -8.07 12.28 11.73
C ALA A 77 -9.24 13.17 11.25
N SER A 78 -10.46 12.63 11.27
CA SER A 78 -11.63 13.21 10.59
C SER A 78 -12.24 14.45 11.26
N LEU A 79 -11.50 15.21 12.06
CA LEU A 79 -12.08 16.34 12.81
C LEU A 79 -11.43 17.72 12.61
N SER A 80 -10.35 17.86 11.82
CA SER A 80 -9.71 19.17 11.71
C SER A 80 -8.80 19.34 10.50
N GLY A 81 -9.32 19.16 9.28
CA GLY A 81 -8.66 19.62 8.03
C GLY A 81 -7.21 19.14 7.82
N SER A 82 -6.80 18.05 8.47
CA SER A 82 -5.42 17.59 8.48
C SER A 82 -5.28 16.35 7.62
N HIS A 83 -4.40 16.47 6.64
CA HIS A 83 -3.94 15.44 5.71
C HIS A 83 -3.69 14.11 6.41
N LEU A 84 -4.10 13.01 5.78
CA LEU A 84 -3.70 11.67 6.22
C LEU A 84 -2.15 11.64 6.21
N GLY A 85 -1.53 11.44 7.37
CA GLY A 85 -0.09 11.23 7.42
C GLY A 85 0.29 10.00 6.59
N ASP A 86 1.47 10.02 5.97
CA ASP A 86 2.01 8.88 5.23
C ASP A 86 1.78 7.58 6.02
N ILE A 87 1.14 6.59 5.39
CA ILE A 87 1.07 5.26 5.97
C ILE A 87 2.41 4.60 5.69
N VAL A 88 3.27 4.61 6.72
CA VAL A 88 4.52 3.86 6.70
C VAL A 88 4.25 2.48 7.27
N THR A 89 4.39 1.47 6.43
CA THR A 89 4.38 0.09 6.90
C THR A 89 5.80 -0.44 6.88
N ALA A 90 6.13 -1.25 7.86
CA ALA A 90 7.37 -2.01 7.89
C ALA A 90 7.07 -3.42 7.41
N GLY A 91 7.89 -3.93 6.50
CA GLY A 91 7.84 -5.33 6.10
C GLY A 91 7.85 -5.50 4.60
N ASN A 92 9.04 -5.71 4.05
CA ASN A 92 9.13 -6.83 3.12
C ASN A 92 9.43 -8.10 3.94
N VAL A 93 8.87 -9.23 3.50
CA VAL A 93 9.11 -10.55 4.11
C VAL A 93 10.46 -11.15 3.68
N ARG A 94 11.33 -10.35 3.05
CA ARG A 94 12.57 -10.79 2.37
C ARG A 94 12.37 -12.04 1.51
N GLU A 95 11.24 -12.09 0.84
CA GLU A 95 10.89 -13.19 -0.05
C GLU A 95 10.79 -12.68 -1.47
N ARG A 96 11.44 -13.39 -2.39
CA ARG A 96 11.38 -13.07 -3.81
C ARG A 96 9.97 -13.30 -4.34
N GLY A 97 9.40 -12.35 -5.09
CA GLY A 97 8.18 -12.59 -5.87
C GLY A 97 7.33 -11.36 -6.12
N LYS A 98 6.18 -11.63 -6.75
CA LYS A 98 5.09 -10.66 -6.92
C LYS A 98 4.07 -10.83 -5.81
N PHE A 99 3.60 -9.74 -5.25
CA PHE A 99 2.66 -9.72 -4.15
C PHE A 99 1.50 -8.79 -4.53
N LYS A 100 0.27 -9.29 -4.42
CA LYS A 100 -0.93 -8.48 -4.61
C LYS A 100 -1.36 -7.87 -3.29
N TYR A 101 -1.85 -6.64 -3.31
CA TYR A 101 -2.47 -6.01 -2.16
C TYR A 101 -3.71 -5.24 -2.58
N ALA A 102 -4.64 -5.08 -1.66
CA ALA A 102 -5.81 -4.22 -1.81
C ALA A 102 -5.53 -2.88 -1.14
N VAL A 103 -5.97 -1.81 -1.79
CA VAL A 103 -6.07 -0.46 -1.22
C VAL A 103 -7.54 -0.12 -1.13
N THR A 104 -8.08 -0.01 0.07
CA THR A 104 -9.51 0.24 0.30
C THR A 104 -9.69 1.57 1.02
N CYS A 105 -10.41 2.50 0.40
CA CYS A 105 -10.79 3.77 1.00
C CYS A 105 -12.22 3.66 1.57
N VAL A 106 -12.40 4.01 2.85
CA VAL A 106 -13.70 3.93 3.54
C VAL A 106 -14.12 5.27 4.15
N ASP A 107 -15.44 5.47 4.31
CA ASP A 107 -16.00 6.61 5.03
C ASP A 107 -15.98 6.42 6.56
N GLY A 108 -16.49 7.40 7.31
CA GLY A 108 -16.52 7.37 8.78
C GLY A 108 -17.42 6.27 9.39
N GLN A 109 -18.24 5.63 8.55
CA GLN A 109 -19.14 4.54 8.90
C GLN A 109 -18.57 3.18 8.45
N GLY A 110 -17.43 3.17 7.75
CA GLY A 110 -16.79 1.97 7.22
C GLY A 110 -17.30 1.52 5.86
N ASN A 111 -18.11 2.32 5.15
CA ASN A 111 -18.55 1.98 3.79
C ASN A 111 -17.39 2.16 2.81
N VAL A 112 -17.24 1.23 1.87
CA VAL A 112 -16.23 1.31 0.81
C VAL A 112 -16.61 2.41 -0.20
N LEU A 113 -15.72 3.37 -0.37
CA LEU A 113 -15.88 4.48 -1.31
C LEU A 113 -15.18 4.21 -2.65
N ALA A 114 -13.98 3.63 -2.58
CA ALA A 114 -13.18 3.24 -3.75
C ALA A 114 -12.15 2.19 -3.33
N SER A 115 -11.72 1.35 -4.28
CA SER A 115 -10.66 0.39 -4.05
C SER A 115 -9.80 0.14 -5.30
N ALA A 116 -8.64 -0.46 -5.11
CA ALA A 116 -7.79 -1.02 -6.16
C ALA A 116 -7.04 -2.24 -5.65
N ASP A 117 -6.60 -3.09 -6.59
CA ASP A 117 -5.84 -4.31 -6.32
C ASP A 117 -4.46 -4.30 -7.01
N PRO A 118 -3.57 -3.36 -6.63
CA PRO A 118 -2.22 -3.23 -7.19
C PRO A 118 -1.28 -4.38 -6.84
N GLU A 119 -0.11 -4.35 -7.46
CA GLU A 119 0.97 -5.32 -7.28
C GLU A 119 2.25 -4.66 -6.72
N GLY A 120 3.09 -5.50 -6.11
CA GLY A 120 4.44 -5.14 -5.67
C GLY A 120 5.41 -6.27 -5.98
N ASP A 121 6.58 -5.92 -6.49
CA ASP A 121 7.69 -6.83 -6.73
C ASP A 121 8.70 -6.71 -5.58
N ASN A 122 9.22 -7.85 -5.15
CA ASN A 122 10.29 -7.92 -4.16
C ASN A 122 11.38 -8.87 -4.67
N ASP A 123 12.61 -8.38 -4.80
CA ASP A 123 13.81 -9.16 -5.13
C ASP A 123 14.90 -8.88 -4.08
N ASP A 124 15.98 -9.67 -4.05
CA ASP A 124 17.15 -9.43 -3.20
C ASP A 124 17.92 -8.18 -3.67
N ILE A 125 18.23 -8.15 -4.96
CA ILE A 125 18.96 -7.08 -5.63
C ILE A 125 18.30 -6.77 -7.00
N PRO A 126 18.50 -5.56 -7.54
CA PRO A 126 18.08 -5.24 -8.91
C PRO A 126 18.74 -6.18 -9.91
N LYS A 127 17.97 -6.68 -10.87
CA LYS A 127 18.52 -7.39 -12.02
C LYS A 127 19.18 -6.38 -12.98
N PRO A 128 20.31 -6.74 -13.61
CA PRO A 128 20.97 -5.92 -14.62
C PRO A 128 20.05 -5.53 -15.78
#